data_AF-A0A7I8EH56-F1
#
_entry.id   AF-A0A7I8EH56-F1
#
_cell.length_a   1.000
_cell.length_b   1.000
_cell.length_c   1.000
_cell.angle_alpha   90.00
_cell.angle_beta   90.00
_cell.angle_gamma   90.00
#
_symmetry.space_group_name_H-M   'P 1'
#
loop_
_entity.id
_entity.type
_entity.pdbx_description
1 polymer ?
#
loop_
_entity_poly.entity_id
_entity_poly.type
_entity_poly.pdbx_seq_one_letter_code
_entity_poly.pdbx_strand_id
1 'polypeptide(L)'
;MLDNPHEPLQVDMLAASLRADRSDLNAFMEALASKLGGSLPEQTQVTRQNKLFSREHPVIAINVALGENQYQIVRERQGYPITSRAKIVRGIVIKTEQIPMEQWIDEIANALATLSTQSMQARMALERFLL
;
A
#
# COMPACT_ATOMS: atom_id res chain seq x y z
N MET A 1 -10.64 5.70 -29.31
CA MET A 1 -9.53 6.21 -28.49
C MET A 1 -10.18 7.02 -27.38
N LEU A 2 -10.48 6.41 -26.23
CA LEU A 2 -11.08 7.10 -25.09
C LEU A 2 -9.96 7.30 -24.07
N ASP A 3 -9.45 8.52 -23.99
CA ASP A 3 -8.76 9.02 -22.82
C ASP A 3 -9.76 8.93 -21.66
N ASN A 4 -9.44 8.14 -20.62
CA ASN A 4 -10.29 7.95 -19.46
C ASN A 4 -9.78 8.88 -18.34
N PRO A 5 -10.32 10.09 -18.17
CA PRO A 5 -9.81 11.09 -17.21
C PRO A 5 -10.10 10.74 -15.74
N HIS A 6 -10.55 9.52 -15.46
CA HIS A 6 -10.97 9.09 -14.12
C HIS A 6 -9.83 8.54 -13.24
N GLU A 7 -8.65 8.20 -13.79
CA GLU A 7 -7.51 7.70 -13.00
C GLU A 7 -6.86 8.74 -12.08
N PRO A 8 -6.52 9.97 -12.53
CA PRO A 8 -5.80 10.92 -11.66
C PRO A 8 -6.65 11.38 -10.47
N LEU A 9 -7.96 11.56 -10.66
CA LEU A 9 -8.87 11.99 -9.60
C LEU A 9 -9.03 10.92 -8.51
N GLN A 10 -9.01 9.64 -8.87
CA GLN A 10 -9.11 8.53 -7.92
C GLN A 10 -7.83 8.38 -7.09
N VAL A 11 -6.68 8.57 -7.71
CA VAL A 11 -5.36 8.57 -7.06
C VAL A 11 -5.23 9.74 -6.07
N ASP A 12 -5.69 10.93 -6.44
CA ASP A 12 -5.68 12.09 -5.55
C ASP A 12 -6.62 11.94 -4.35
N MET A 13 -7.81 11.33 -4.55
CA MET A 13 -8.72 11.01 -3.44
C MET A 13 -8.13 9.94 -2.50
N LEU A 14 -7.43 8.96 -3.06
CA LEU A 14 -6.65 7.95 -2.32
C LEU A 14 -5.58 8.62 -1.44
N ALA A 15 -4.75 9.47 -2.04
CA ALA A 15 -3.71 10.20 -1.33
C ALA A 15 -4.29 11.14 -0.26
N ALA A 16 -5.43 11.78 -0.53
CA ALA A 16 -6.13 12.64 0.41
C ALA A 16 -6.72 11.86 1.59
N SER A 17 -7.36 10.70 1.37
CA SER A 17 -7.88 9.82 2.43
C SER A 17 -6.75 9.29 3.31
N LEU A 18 -5.63 8.87 2.70
CA LEU A 18 -4.46 8.39 3.42
C LEU A 18 -3.81 9.49 4.26
N ARG A 19 -3.85 10.75 3.79
CA ARG A 19 -3.37 11.93 4.52
C ARG A 19 -4.33 12.36 5.63
N ALA A 20 -5.64 12.13 5.49
CA ALA A 20 -6.65 12.44 6.50
C ALA A 20 -6.61 11.46 7.70
N ASP A 21 -6.29 10.19 7.46
CA ASP A 21 -6.19 9.14 8.49
C ASP A 21 -4.88 9.20 9.33
N ARG A 22 -3.98 10.16 9.06
CA ARG A 22 -2.67 10.30 9.72
C ARG A 22 -2.71 10.53 11.25
N SER A 23 -3.87 10.88 11.82
CA SER A 23 -4.00 11.16 13.27
C SER A 23 -3.98 9.89 14.14
N ASP A 24 -4.26 8.71 13.57
CA ASP A 24 -4.07 7.42 14.24
C ASP A 24 -3.38 6.42 13.29
N LEU A 25 -2.07 6.31 13.42
CA LEU A 25 -1.23 5.43 12.62
C LEU A 25 -1.66 3.95 12.69
N ASN A 26 -2.27 3.51 13.80
CA ASN A 26 -2.75 2.13 13.92
C ASN A 26 -3.96 1.92 13.04
N ALA A 27 -4.95 2.81 13.15
CA ALA A 27 -6.15 2.77 12.32
C ALA A 27 -5.78 2.88 10.83
N PHE A 28 -4.82 3.76 10.50
CA PHE A 28 -4.29 3.91 9.15
C PHE A 28 -3.70 2.60 8.61
N MET A 29 -2.77 1.97 9.34
CA MET A 29 -2.15 0.73 8.88
C MET A 29 -3.14 -0.44 8.84
N GLU A 30 -4.10 -0.49 9.78
CA GLU A 30 -5.17 -1.49 9.80
C GLU A 30 -6.07 -1.37 8.57
N ALA A 31 -6.52 -0.14 8.27
CA ALA A 31 -7.31 0.16 7.08
C ALA A 31 -6.53 -0.15 5.79
N LEU A 32 -5.26 0.24 5.74
CA LEU A 32 -4.39 -0.03 4.59
C LEU A 32 -4.18 -1.54 4.38
N ALA A 33 -3.92 -2.29 5.45
CA ALA A 33 -3.77 -3.74 5.39
C ALA A 33 -5.07 -4.42 4.94
N SER A 34 -6.22 -3.98 5.45
CA SER A 34 -7.52 -4.52 5.07
C SER A 34 -7.85 -4.22 3.60
N LYS A 35 -7.58 -2.99 3.14
CA LYS A 35 -7.81 -2.57 1.76
C LYS A 35 -6.89 -3.31 0.79
N LEU A 36 -5.57 -3.27 1.01
CA LEU A 36 -4.60 -3.92 0.12
C LEU A 36 -4.68 -5.45 0.18
N GLY A 37 -4.85 -6.03 1.37
CA GLY A 37 -5.01 -7.47 1.53
C GLY A 37 -6.31 -8.01 0.90
N GLY A 38 -7.39 -7.21 0.92
CA GLY A 38 -8.66 -7.58 0.28
C GLY A 38 -8.64 -7.44 -1.25
N SER A 39 -7.97 -6.41 -1.75
CA SER A 39 -7.90 -6.10 -3.18
C SER A 39 -6.81 -6.89 -3.92
N LEU A 40 -5.67 -7.12 -3.28
CA LEU A 40 -4.46 -7.72 -3.88
C LEU A 40 -3.82 -8.75 -2.93
N PRO A 41 -4.53 -9.85 -2.62
CA PRO A 41 -4.08 -10.82 -1.61
C PRO A 41 -2.78 -11.52 -1.98
N GLU A 42 -2.52 -11.75 -3.27
CA GLU A 42 -1.29 -12.43 -3.72
C GLU A 42 -0.06 -11.51 -3.77
N GLN A 43 -0.29 -10.20 -3.77
CA GLN A 43 0.75 -9.17 -3.89
C GLN A 43 1.01 -8.44 -2.57
N THR A 44 0.13 -8.62 -1.58
CA THR A 44 0.19 -7.95 -0.29
C THR A 44 0.51 -8.94 0.83
N GLN A 45 1.60 -8.70 1.55
CA GLN A 45 1.96 -9.44 2.74
C GLN A 45 1.86 -8.53 3.97
N VAL A 46 0.95 -8.88 4.88
CA VAL A 46 0.70 -8.13 6.12
C VAL A 46 1.32 -8.89 7.29
N THR A 47 2.25 -8.26 7.98
CA THR A 47 2.84 -8.79 9.21
C THR A 47 2.13 -8.17 10.41
N ARG A 48 1.50 -9.01 11.22
CA ARG A 48 0.84 -8.61 12.48
C ARG A 48 1.67 -9.10 13.66
N GLN A 49 1.68 -8.33 14.74
CA GLN A 49 2.34 -8.76 15.96
C GLN A 49 1.49 -9.81 16.69
N ASN A 50 1.89 -11.08 16.61
CA ASN A 50 1.34 -12.12 17.47
C ASN A 50 1.99 -12.05 18.85
N LYS A 51 1.52 -11.14 19.70
CA LYS A 51 1.72 -11.29 21.15
C LYS A 51 0.64 -12.23 21.65
N LEU A 52 1.02 -13.46 21.99
CA LEU A 52 0.20 -14.48 22.67
C LEU A 52 -0.56 -13.99 23.94
N PHE A 53 -0.31 -12.76 24.40
CA PHE A 53 -0.86 -12.14 25.60
C PHE A 53 -1.58 -10.80 25.37
N SER A 54 -1.68 -10.29 24.14
CA SER A 54 -2.41 -9.04 23.84
C SER A 54 -3.68 -9.32 23.04
N ARG A 55 -4.80 -8.70 23.46
CA ARG A 55 -6.07 -8.74 22.73
C ARG A 55 -6.01 -8.02 21.38
N GLU A 56 -5.10 -7.07 21.26
CA GLU A 56 -4.85 -6.30 20.03
C GLU A 56 -3.72 -6.95 19.22
N HIS A 57 -3.99 -7.22 17.94
CA HIS A 57 -3.04 -7.76 16.97
C HIS A 57 -2.67 -6.66 15.96
N PRO A 58 -1.94 -5.61 16.39
CA PRO A 58 -1.66 -4.49 15.52
C PRO A 58 -0.81 -4.95 14.33
N VAL A 59 -1.11 -4.39 13.17
CA VAL A 59 -0.24 -4.48 12.01
C VAL A 59 1.09 -3.83 12.38
N ILE A 60 2.21 -4.48 12.05
CA ILE A 60 3.56 -3.97 12.32
C ILE A 60 4.36 -3.75 11.04
N ALA A 61 4.01 -4.45 9.96
CA ALA A 61 4.56 -4.17 8.65
C ALA A 61 3.56 -4.56 7.56
N ILE A 62 3.62 -3.84 6.44
CA ILE A 62 2.89 -4.17 5.22
C ILE A 62 3.90 -4.10 4.08
N ASN A 63 3.94 -5.17 3.29
CA ASN A 63 4.74 -5.30 2.09
C ASN A 63 3.82 -5.49 0.90
N VAL A 64 4.01 -4.71 -0.15
CA VAL A 64 3.16 -4.72 -1.35
C VAL A 64 4.06 -4.82 -2.57
N ALA A 65 3.95 -5.91 -3.32
CA ALA A 65 4.70 -6.10 -4.55
C ALA A 65 3.83 -5.68 -5.75
N LEU A 66 4.20 -4.59 -6.40
CA LEU A 66 3.51 -4.03 -7.55
C LEU A 66 4.48 -4.00 -8.74
N GLY A 67 4.36 -4.99 -9.63
CA GLY A 67 5.23 -5.15 -10.79
C GLY A 67 6.70 -5.39 -10.40
N GLU A 68 7.59 -4.47 -10.79
CA GLU A 68 9.02 -4.52 -10.45
C GLU A 68 9.37 -3.81 -9.14
N ASN A 69 8.40 -3.21 -8.44
CA ASN A 69 8.65 -2.48 -7.21
C ASN A 69 7.92 -3.15 -6.05
N GLN A 70 8.58 -3.20 -4.91
CA GLN A 70 8.03 -3.61 -3.65
C GLN A 70 8.03 -2.41 -2.71
N TYR A 71 6.87 -2.10 -2.18
CA TYR A 71 6.66 -1.01 -1.24
C TYR A 71 6.46 -1.58 0.14
N GLN A 72 7.20 -1.06 1.10
CA GLN A 72 7.15 -1.52 2.48
C GLN A 72 6.90 -0.35 3.42
N ILE A 73 6.01 -0.57 4.38
CA ILE A 73 5.81 0.30 5.53
C ILE A 73 6.00 -0.53 6.80
N VAL A 74 6.84 -0.04 7.71
CA VAL A 74 7.13 -0.69 8.99
C VAL A 74 6.83 0.28 10.12
N ARG A 75 6.09 -0.20 11.11
CA ARG A 75 5.87 0.55 12.34
C ARG A 75 7.09 0.48 13.23
N GLU A 76 7.59 1.65 13.63
CA GLU A 76 8.62 1.74 14.64
C GLU A 76 8.03 1.73 16.06
N ARG A 77 8.76 1.19 17.04
CA ARG A 77 8.30 1.09 18.44
C ARG A 77 8.21 2.45 19.14
N GLN A 78 9.00 3.42 18.70
CA GLN A 78 9.00 4.80 19.21
C GLN A 78 9.33 5.72 18.02
N GLY A 79 8.32 6.15 17.27
CA GLY A 79 8.56 7.04 16.15
C GLY A 79 7.50 7.02 15.07
N TYR A 80 7.82 7.71 13.98
CA TYR A 80 7.05 7.69 12.74
C TYR A 80 7.28 6.35 12.01
N PRO A 81 6.31 5.89 11.20
CA PRO A 81 6.51 4.69 10.40
C PRO A 81 7.65 4.90 9.40
N ILE A 82 8.46 3.87 9.20
CA ILE A 82 9.51 3.86 8.19
C ILE A 82 8.92 3.29 6.91
N THR A 83 8.96 4.09 5.85
CA THR A 83 8.54 3.70 4.50
C THR A 83 9.75 3.48 3.62
N SER A 84 9.72 2.40 2.84
CA SER A 84 10.78 2.07 1.90
C SER A 84 10.22 1.49 0.61
N ARG A 85 11.04 1.61 -0.43
CA ARG A 85 10.82 1.01 -1.74
C ARG A 85 12.00 0.13 -2.08
N ALA A 86 11.72 -1.10 -2.43
CA ALA A 86 12.66 -2.06 -2.98
C ALA A 86 12.35 -2.29 -4.46
N LYS A 87 13.34 -2.18 -5.34
CA LYS A 87 13.20 -2.62 -6.73
C LYS A 87 13.48 -4.12 -6.80
N ILE A 88 12.51 -4.90 -7.26
CA ILE A 88 12.63 -6.34 -7.48
C ILE A 88 12.81 -6.62 -8.98
N VAL A 89 13.83 -7.39 -9.32
CA VAL A 89 14.01 -7.92 -10.68
C VAL A 89 14.16 -9.44 -10.57
N ARG A 90 13.27 -10.19 -11.22
CA ARG A 90 13.23 -11.66 -11.20
C ARG A 90 13.20 -12.28 -9.79
N GLY A 91 12.51 -11.63 -8.85
CA GLY A 91 12.41 -12.09 -7.46
C GLY A 91 13.60 -11.71 -6.58
N ILE A 92 14.59 -10.98 -7.09
CA ILE A 92 15.75 -10.50 -6.32
C ILE A 92 15.59 -9.01 -6.05
N VAL A 93 15.74 -8.61 -4.79
CA VAL A 93 15.79 -7.20 -4.39
C VAL A 93 17.12 -6.60 -4.86
N ILE A 94 17.05 -5.66 -5.79
CA ILE A 94 18.21 -5.01 -6.40
C ILE A 94 18.65 -3.79 -5.59
N LYS A 95 17.69 -2.97 -5.17
CA LYS A 95 17.94 -1.74 -4.42
C LYS A 95 16.79 -1.48 -3.49
N THR A 96 17.08 -1.24 -2.22
CA THR A 96 16.11 -0.75 -1.23
C THR A 96 16.48 0.68 -0.85
N GLU A 97 15.49 1.56 -0.88
CA GLU A 97 15.63 2.98 -0.59
C GLU A 97 14.52 3.39 0.38
N GLN A 98 14.88 4.09 1.44
CA GLN A 98 13.89 4.70 2.32
C GLN A 98 13.35 5.95 1.63
N ILE A 99 12.03 6.06 1.58
CA ILE A 99 11.34 7.19 0.95
C ILE A 99 10.38 7.82 1.95
N PRO A 100 10.11 9.13 1.87
CA PRO A 100 9.12 9.77 2.71
C PRO A 100 7.73 9.14 2.53
N MET A 101 6.92 9.15 3.59
CA MET A 101 5.59 8.54 3.58
C MET A 101 4.67 9.11 2.49
N GLU A 102 4.76 10.40 2.20
CA GLU A 102 3.96 11.03 1.14
C GLU A 102 4.33 10.49 -0.23
N GLN A 103 5.63 10.42 -0.52
CA GLN A 103 6.13 9.81 -1.75
C GLN A 103 5.74 8.33 -1.85
N TRP A 104 5.78 7.60 -0.74
CA TRP A 104 5.37 6.19 -0.71
C TRP A 104 3.90 6.00 -1.09
N ILE A 105 3.01 6.87 -0.57
CA ILE A 105 1.58 6.87 -0.89
C ILE A 105 1.37 7.16 -2.38
N ASP A 106 2.01 8.22 -2.89
CA ASP A 106 1.86 8.64 -4.29
C ASP A 106 2.37 7.56 -5.26
N GLU A 107 3.49 6.91 -4.94
CA GLU A 107 4.05 5.85 -5.77
C GLU A 107 3.18 4.58 -5.78
N ILE A 108 2.61 4.18 -4.64
CA ILE A 108 1.67 3.05 -4.61
C ILE A 108 0.42 3.35 -5.43
N ALA A 109 -0.16 4.55 -5.27
CA ALA A 109 -1.37 4.90 -5.98
C ALA A 109 -1.15 4.90 -7.51
N ASN A 110 -0.02 5.43 -7.97
CA ASN A 110 0.39 5.37 -9.38
C ASN A 110 0.65 3.93 -9.87
N ALA A 111 1.32 3.11 -9.06
CA ALA A 111 1.60 1.72 -9.41
C ALA A 111 0.30 0.89 -9.50
N LEU A 112 -0.66 1.13 -8.60
CA LEU A 112 -1.98 0.51 -8.63
C LEU A 112 -2.79 0.91 -9.88
N ALA A 113 -2.79 2.21 -10.23
CA ALA A 113 -3.44 2.70 -11.45
C ALA A 113 -2.84 2.02 -12.70
N THR A 114 -1.50 1.98 -12.78
CA THR A 114 -0.77 1.30 -13.87
C THR A 114 -1.12 -0.18 -13.97
N LEU A 115 -1.18 -0.89 -12.83
CA LEU A 115 -1.61 -2.29 -12.77
C LEU A 115 -3.07 -2.46 -13.20
N SER A 116 -3.97 -1.55 -12.85
CA SER A 116 -5.38 -1.59 -13.21
C SER A 116 -5.62 -1.45 -14.72
N THR A 117 -4.77 -0.68 -15.39
CA THR A 117 -4.78 -0.53 -16.84
C THR A 117 -4.18 -1.75 -17.56
N GLN A 118 -3.30 -2.51 -16.88
CA GLN A 118 -2.65 -3.70 -17.43
C GLN A 118 -3.32 -5.03 -17.07
N SER A 119 -4.16 -5.08 -16.02
CA SER A 119 -4.75 -6.30 -15.50
C SER A 119 -6.23 -6.11 -15.10
N MET A 120 -7.13 -6.91 -15.69
CA MET A 120 -8.55 -6.96 -15.31
C MET A 120 -8.74 -7.18 -13.80
N GLN A 121 -7.82 -7.90 -13.16
CA GLN A 121 -7.86 -8.22 -11.74
C GLN A 121 -7.55 -6.99 -10.87
N ALA A 122 -6.64 -6.12 -11.31
CA ALA A 122 -6.33 -4.86 -10.65
C ALA A 122 -7.45 -3.81 -10.87
N ARG A 123 -8.19 -3.88 -11.97
CA ARG A 123 -9.40 -3.08 -12.18
C ARG A 123 -10.52 -3.45 -11.20
N MET A 124 -10.75 -4.74 -10.96
CA MET A 124 -11.71 -5.20 -9.94
C MET A 124 -11.27 -4.84 -8.51
N ALA A 125 -9.96 -4.87 -8.25
CA ALA A 125 -9.35 -4.44 -6.99
C ALA A 125 -9.57 -2.94 -6.71
N LEU A 126 -9.49 -2.10 -7.75
CA LEU A 126 -9.77 -0.67 -7.69
C LEU A 126 -11.28 -0.38 -7.54
N GLU A 127 -12.14 -1.09 -8.28
CA GLU A 127 -13.60 -0.95 -8.15
C GLU A 127 -14.11 -1.34 -6.75
N ARG A 128 -13.55 -2.40 -6.15
CA ARG A 128 -13.85 -2.80 -4.76
C ARG A 128 -13.26 -1.88 -3.70
N PHE A 129 -12.27 -1.07 -4.07
CA PHE A 129 -11.68 -0.07 -3.17
C PHE A 129 -12.55 1.19 -3.06
N LEU A 130 -13.37 1.46 -4.09
CA LEU A 130 -14.16 2.68 -4.24
C LEU A 130 -15.65 2.54 -3.84
N LEU A 131 -16.12 1.31 -3.62
CA LEU A 131 -17.46 0.96 -3.10
C LEU A 131 -17.39 0.72 -1.59
#